data_AF-A0A3M1IKQ5-F1
#
_entry.id   AF-A0A3M1IKQ5-F1
#
_cell.length_a   1.000
_cell.length_b   1.000
_cell.length_c   1.000
_cell.angle_alpha   90.00
_cell.angle_beta   90.00
_cell.angle_gamma   90.00
#
_symmetry.space_group_name_H-M   'P 1'
#
loop_
_entity.id
_entity.type
_entity.pdbx_description
1 polymer ?
#
loop_
_entity_poly.entity_id
_entity_poly.type
_entity_poly.pdbx_seq_one_letter_code
_entity_poly.pdbx_strand_id
1 'polypeptide(L)'
;MAAAVWFARAAAVESLQLHVSPQGRDDWSGRFEQPRPDGRDGPLATLAGARDAIRRWRAAGGRGTVTVRFAAGRYFFPEPVSFEARDSGRPGEIVRYQAAVKGAVRFTAGVAVHGWQPVRDSAVLDRLPETARGRVRVAVLKGQGITDFGRIQVRGFALPAPVAEAELFYDDEPMELARWPNEGFRGLRRVIEPTRL
;
A
#
# COMPACT_ATOMS: atom_id res chain seq x y z
N MET A 1 -1.44 -54.37 -42.10
CA MET A 1 -0.96 -53.05 -41.63
C MET A 1 -2.00 -52.45 -40.71
N ALA A 2 -1.73 -52.39 -39.41
CA ALA A 2 -2.65 -51.81 -38.43
C ALA A 2 -2.29 -50.33 -38.22
N ALA A 3 -3.22 -49.42 -38.49
CA ALA A 3 -3.06 -48.00 -38.21
C ALA A 3 -3.47 -47.73 -36.76
N ALA A 4 -2.51 -47.30 -35.93
CA ALA A 4 -2.78 -46.79 -34.60
C ALA A 4 -3.25 -45.33 -34.71
N VAL A 5 -4.51 -45.08 -34.33
CA VAL A 5 -5.04 -43.72 -34.21
C VAL A 5 -4.70 -43.20 -32.82
N TRP A 6 -3.82 -42.21 -32.76
CA TRP A 6 -3.46 -41.51 -31.54
C TRP A 6 -4.43 -40.36 -31.29
N PHE A 7 -5.28 -40.48 -30.27
CA PHE A 7 -6.04 -39.34 -29.77
C PHE A 7 -5.14 -38.49 -28.88
N ALA A 8 -4.65 -37.37 -29.42
CA ALA A 8 -4.03 -36.34 -28.60
C ALA A 8 -5.10 -35.71 -27.71
N ARG A 9 -5.03 -35.95 -26.40
CA ARG A 9 -5.88 -35.28 -25.42
C ARG A 9 -5.40 -33.83 -25.32
N ALA A 10 -6.16 -32.88 -25.86
CA ALA A 10 -5.90 -31.47 -25.63
C ALA A 10 -6.04 -31.20 -24.12
N ALA A 11 -4.93 -30.82 -23.47
CA ALA A 11 -4.97 -30.41 -22.08
C ALA A 11 -5.79 -29.11 -22.00
N ALA A 12 -6.89 -29.14 -21.25
CA ALA A 12 -7.63 -27.93 -20.94
C ALA A 12 -6.67 -26.93 -20.28
N VAL A 13 -6.59 -25.72 -20.80
CA VAL A 13 -5.87 -24.62 -20.13
C VAL A 13 -6.65 -24.32 -18.86
N GLU A 14 -6.19 -24.85 -17.73
CA GLU A 14 -6.84 -24.64 -16.45
C GLU A 14 -6.57 -23.20 -16.00
N SER A 15 -7.63 -22.37 -15.98
CA SER A 15 -7.51 -21.04 -15.40
C SER A 15 -7.70 -21.11 -13.90
N LEU A 16 -6.82 -20.44 -13.15
CA LEU A 16 -6.94 -20.32 -11.70
C LEU A 16 -7.57 -18.97 -11.36
N GLN A 17 -8.71 -18.99 -10.68
CA GLN A 17 -9.25 -17.80 -10.03
C GLN A 17 -9.02 -17.86 -8.53
N LEU A 18 -8.42 -16.80 -7.98
CA LEU A 18 -8.25 -16.59 -6.55
C LEU A 18 -9.01 -15.34 -6.13
N HIS A 19 -9.55 -15.38 -4.92
CA HIS A 19 -10.22 -14.29 -4.26
C HIS A 19 -9.40 -13.86 -3.04
N VAL A 20 -9.28 -12.55 -2.85
CA VAL A 20 -8.59 -11.95 -1.71
C VAL A 20 -9.56 -10.97 -1.06
N SER A 21 -9.61 -10.96 0.26
CA SER A 21 -10.50 -10.10 1.05
C SER A 21 -9.81 -9.65 2.33
N PRO A 22 -10.08 -8.43 2.86
CA PRO A 22 -9.53 -8.01 4.15
C PRO A 22 -9.97 -8.90 5.33
N GLN A 23 -11.05 -9.67 5.17
CA GLN A 23 -11.54 -10.64 6.16
C GLN A 23 -11.12 -12.10 5.82
N GLY A 24 -10.28 -12.29 4.80
CA GLY A 24 -9.80 -13.60 4.38
C GLY A 24 -8.74 -14.20 5.31
N ARG A 25 -8.17 -15.34 4.91
CA ARG A 25 -7.05 -16.00 5.60
C ARG A 25 -6.07 -16.64 4.60
N ASP A 26 -4.77 -16.48 4.83
CA ASP A 26 -3.74 -16.96 3.89
C ASP A 26 -3.45 -18.47 3.98
N ASP A 27 -4.03 -19.15 4.98
CA ASP A 27 -4.06 -20.61 5.10
C ASP A 27 -5.20 -21.26 4.30
N TRP A 28 -6.15 -20.47 3.79
CA TRP A 28 -7.20 -20.92 2.88
C TRP A 28 -6.68 -21.08 1.44
N SER A 29 -7.49 -21.72 0.59
CA SER A 29 -7.13 -21.94 -0.81
C SER A 29 -7.26 -20.68 -1.65
N GLY A 30 -8.14 -19.75 -1.26
CA GLY A 30 -8.50 -18.58 -2.05
C GLY A 30 -9.48 -18.86 -3.19
N ARG A 31 -9.97 -20.10 -3.35
CA ARG A 31 -10.85 -20.46 -4.48
C ARG A 31 -12.31 -20.01 -4.31
N PHE A 32 -12.68 -19.56 -3.12
CA PHE A 32 -14.03 -19.11 -2.81
C PHE A 32 -14.04 -17.62 -2.50
N GLU A 33 -15.00 -16.89 -3.08
CA GLU A 33 -15.16 -15.44 -2.84
C GLU A 33 -15.57 -15.13 -1.40
N GLN A 34 -16.38 -16.01 -0.80
CA GLN A 34 -16.84 -15.91 0.58
C GLN A 34 -16.32 -17.11 1.38
N PRO A 35 -16.14 -16.96 2.71
CA PRO A 35 -15.87 -18.10 3.57
C PRO A 35 -16.91 -19.20 3.37
N ARG A 36 -16.46 -20.44 3.28
CA ARG A 36 -17.36 -21.59 3.24
C ARG A 36 -18.19 -21.68 4.53
N PRO A 37 -19.40 -22.25 4.49
CA PRO A 37 -20.24 -22.43 5.68
C PRO A 37 -19.56 -23.22 6.82
N ASP A 38 -18.62 -24.10 6.50
CA ASP A 38 -17.85 -24.87 7.49
C ASP A 38 -16.62 -24.12 8.04
N GLY A 39 -16.33 -22.91 7.53
CA GLY A 39 -15.22 -22.07 7.96
C GLY A 39 -13.83 -22.63 7.61
N ARG A 40 -13.75 -23.66 6.76
CA ARG A 40 -12.49 -24.36 6.44
C ARG A 40 -11.79 -23.85 5.18
N ASP A 41 -12.46 -23.02 4.39
CA ASP A 41 -11.89 -22.39 3.20
C ASP A 41 -12.59 -21.06 2.92
N GLY A 42 -12.01 -20.24 2.03
CA GLY A 42 -12.52 -18.91 1.72
C GLY A 42 -11.50 -18.09 0.91
N PRO A 43 -11.66 -16.76 0.90
CA PRO A 43 -10.71 -15.87 0.24
C PRO A 43 -9.40 -15.74 1.02
N LEU A 44 -8.29 -15.53 0.31
CA LEU A 44 -7.00 -15.20 0.93
C LEU A 44 -7.08 -13.82 1.60
N ALA A 45 -6.18 -13.55 2.55
CA ALA A 45 -6.14 -12.26 3.25
C ALA A 45 -5.28 -11.22 2.52
N THR A 46 -4.16 -11.66 1.94
CA THR A 46 -3.10 -10.74 1.51
C THR A 46 -2.64 -10.93 0.07
N LEU A 47 -1.97 -9.90 -0.47
CA LEU A 47 -1.27 -9.98 -1.76
C LEU A 47 -0.16 -11.05 -1.74
N ALA A 48 0.57 -11.17 -0.62
CA ALA A 48 1.59 -12.20 -0.45
C ALA A 48 0.97 -13.61 -0.43
N GLY A 49 -0.12 -13.79 0.30
CA GLY A 49 -0.89 -15.04 0.33
C GLY A 49 -1.38 -15.45 -1.06
N ALA A 50 -1.88 -14.49 -1.86
CA ALA A 50 -2.25 -14.73 -3.26
C ALA A 50 -1.06 -15.20 -4.11
N ARG A 51 0.08 -14.50 -4.05
CA ARG A 51 1.31 -14.90 -4.74
C ARG A 51 1.74 -16.32 -4.33
N ASP A 52 1.73 -16.61 -3.03
CA ASP A 52 2.19 -17.89 -2.51
C ASP A 52 1.22 -19.04 -2.84
N ALA A 53 -0.09 -18.77 -2.90
CA ALA A 53 -1.08 -19.72 -3.41
C ALA A 53 -0.84 -20.06 -4.89
N ILE A 54 -0.49 -19.07 -5.71
CA ILE A 54 -0.12 -19.29 -7.12
C ILE A 54 1.13 -20.15 -7.22
N ARG A 55 2.16 -19.87 -6.42
CA ARG A 55 3.38 -20.68 -6.35
C ARG A 55 3.07 -22.13 -5.99
N ARG A 56 2.23 -22.37 -4.97
CA ARG A 56 1.78 -23.72 -4.57
C ARG A 56 1.03 -24.42 -5.70
N TRP A 57 0.10 -23.73 -6.36
CA TRP A 57 -0.64 -24.29 -7.50
C TRP A 57 0.27 -24.67 -8.67
N ARG A 58 1.25 -23.81 -9.02
CA ARG A 58 2.23 -24.13 -10.06
C ARG A 58 3.13 -25.29 -9.70
N ALA A 59 3.56 -25.39 -8.43
CA ALA A 59 4.35 -26.52 -7.94
C ALA A 59 3.58 -27.85 -8.01
N ALA A 60 2.25 -27.81 -7.81
CA ALA A 60 1.35 -28.94 -8.00
C ALA A 60 1.03 -29.27 -9.47
N GLY A 61 1.70 -28.63 -10.44
CA GLY A 61 1.52 -28.90 -11.87
C GLY A 61 0.52 -27.98 -12.57
N GLY A 62 -0.03 -26.98 -11.88
CA GLY A 62 -0.94 -25.99 -12.44
C GLY A 62 -0.35 -25.22 -13.63
N ARG A 63 -1.15 -25.08 -14.69
CA ARG A 63 -0.81 -24.37 -15.93
C ARG A 63 -2.01 -23.57 -16.43
N GLY A 64 -1.75 -22.39 -16.98
CA GLY A 64 -2.79 -21.50 -17.50
C GLY A 64 -2.81 -20.11 -16.87
N THR A 65 -3.80 -19.32 -17.28
CA THR A 65 -3.98 -17.93 -16.82
C THR A 65 -4.50 -17.89 -15.38
N VAL A 66 -3.93 -17.00 -14.59
CA VAL A 66 -4.30 -16.75 -13.20
C VAL A 66 -4.98 -15.39 -13.09
N THR A 67 -6.11 -15.33 -12.39
CA THR A 67 -6.77 -14.09 -12.01
C THR A 67 -6.95 -14.03 -10.49
N VAL A 68 -6.36 -13.03 -9.86
CA VAL A 68 -6.54 -12.70 -8.45
C VAL A 68 -7.50 -11.52 -8.36
N ARG A 69 -8.68 -11.73 -7.77
CA ARG A 69 -9.71 -10.70 -7.56
C ARG A 69 -9.70 -10.23 -6.10
N PHE A 70 -9.43 -8.95 -5.90
CA PHE A 70 -9.47 -8.32 -4.59
C PHE A 70 -10.88 -7.78 -4.31
N ALA A 71 -11.50 -8.21 -3.23
CA ALA A 71 -12.71 -7.61 -2.70
C ALA A 71 -12.42 -6.17 -2.24
N ALA A 72 -13.48 -5.34 -2.20
CA ALA A 72 -13.37 -3.97 -1.73
C ALA A 72 -12.76 -3.91 -0.31
N GLY A 73 -11.90 -2.93 -0.07
CA GLY A 73 -11.33 -2.68 1.24
C GLY A 73 -9.89 -2.22 1.23
N ARG A 74 -9.36 -2.07 2.44
CA ARG A 74 -8.00 -1.63 2.71
C ARG A 74 -7.15 -2.83 3.07
N TYR A 75 -6.04 -3.00 2.35
CA TYR A 75 -5.08 -4.08 2.54
C TYR A 75 -3.80 -3.47 3.06
N PHE A 76 -3.51 -3.74 4.33
CA PHE A 76 -2.33 -3.26 5.01
C PHE A 76 -1.15 -4.22 4.77
N PHE A 77 -0.02 -3.70 4.32
CA PHE A 77 1.24 -4.46 4.27
C PHE A 77 2.39 -3.56 4.74
N PRO A 78 2.94 -3.80 5.94
CA PRO A 78 4.02 -2.97 6.49
C PRO A 78 5.37 -3.21 5.78
N GLU A 79 5.46 -4.29 5.00
CA GLU A 79 6.65 -4.66 4.24
C GLU A 79 6.31 -4.90 2.77
N PRO A 80 7.26 -4.68 1.84
CA PRO A 80 7.05 -4.95 0.43
C PRO A 80 6.75 -6.41 0.13
N VAL A 81 5.83 -6.67 -0.82
CA VAL A 81 5.64 -8.01 -1.39
C VAL A 81 6.52 -8.16 -2.62
N SER A 82 7.60 -8.94 -2.51
CA SER A 82 8.52 -9.17 -3.62
C SER A 82 7.98 -10.15 -4.66
N PHE A 83 8.05 -9.78 -5.92
CA PHE A 83 7.76 -10.66 -7.05
C PHE A 83 9.08 -11.05 -7.73
N GLU A 84 9.21 -12.32 -8.08
CA GLU A 84 10.38 -12.90 -8.72
C GLU A 84 10.00 -13.46 -10.10
N ALA A 85 11.00 -13.91 -10.88
CA ALA A 85 10.76 -14.51 -12.20
C ALA A 85 9.79 -15.71 -12.18
N ARG A 86 9.74 -16.46 -11.07
CA ARG A 86 8.79 -17.57 -10.88
C ARG A 86 7.32 -17.15 -10.78
N ASP A 87 7.05 -15.87 -10.53
CA ASP A 87 5.70 -15.32 -10.38
C ASP A 87 5.13 -14.79 -11.70
N SER A 88 5.95 -14.76 -12.76
CA SER A 88 5.53 -14.33 -14.09
C SER A 88 4.61 -15.36 -14.78
N GLY A 89 3.82 -14.88 -15.74
CA GLY A 89 3.17 -15.74 -16.72
C GLY A 89 4.20 -16.43 -17.62
N ARG A 90 3.89 -17.65 -18.06
CA ARG A 90 4.63 -18.35 -19.13
C ARG A 90 4.13 -17.88 -20.51
N PRO A 91 4.77 -18.23 -21.64
CA PRO A 91 4.24 -17.90 -22.96
C PRO A 91 2.77 -18.33 -23.11
N GLY A 92 1.89 -17.37 -23.41
CA GLY A 92 0.44 -17.59 -23.50
C GLY A 92 -0.33 -17.58 -22.18
N GLU A 93 0.33 -17.44 -21.02
CA GLU A 93 -0.29 -17.33 -19.70
C GLU A 93 -0.18 -15.91 -19.14
N ILE A 94 -1.21 -15.42 -18.46
CA ILE A 94 -1.21 -14.13 -17.76
C ILE A 94 -1.41 -14.37 -16.27
N VAL A 95 -0.72 -13.61 -15.42
CA VAL A 95 -1.03 -13.52 -13.99
C VAL A 95 -1.59 -12.11 -13.72
N ARG A 96 -2.91 -12.03 -13.51
CA ARG A 96 -3.64 -10.77 -13.35
C ARG A 96 -4.02 -10.55 -11.90
N TYR A 97 -3.57 -9.44 -11.32
CA TYR A 97 -4.06 -8.92 -10.04
C TYR A 97 -5.02 -7.78 -10.32
N GLN A 98 -6.27 -7.88 -9.89
CA GLN A 98 -7.28 -6.86 -10.18
C GLN A 98 -8.27 -6.68 -9.03
N ALA A 99 -8.76 -5.45 -8.87
CA ALA A 99 -9.90 -5.21 -8.00
C ALA A 99 -11.17 -5.85 -8.59
N ALA A 100 -12.00 -6.45 -7.75
CA ALA A 100 -13.30 -6.96 -8.14
C ALA A 100 -14.24 -5.83 -8.62
N VAL A 101 -14.10 -4.66 -7.99
CA VAL A 101 -14.77 -3.39 -8.33
C VAL A 101 -13.69 -2.30 -8.46
N LYS A 102 -13.70 -1.56 -9.58
CA LYS A 102 -12.73 -0.50 -9.85
C LYS A 102 -12.80 0.59 -8.76
N GLY A 103 -11.64 0.99 -8.22
CA GLY A 103 -11.54 2.05 -7.22
C GLY A 103 -11.88 1.64 -5.79
N ALA A 104 -12.29 0.39 -5.55
CA ALA A 104 -12.72 -0.07 -4.23
C ALA A 104 -11.60 -0.73 -3.40
N VAL A 105 -10.38 -0.86 -3.94
CA VAL A 105 -9.25 -1.53 -3.30
C VAL A 105 -8.15 -0.53 -3.02
N ARG A 106 -7.72 -0.43 -1.75
CA ARG A 106 -6.61 0.44 -1.34
C ARG A 106 -5.52 -0.39 -0.68
N PHE A 107 -4.34 -0.36 -1.29
CA PHE A 107 -3.10 -0.87 -0.74
C PHE A 107 -2.44 0.22 0.11
N THR A 108 -2.03 -0.09 1.34
CA THR A 108 -1.43 0.91 2.22
C THR A 108 -0.42 0.31 3.21
N ALA A 109 0.63 1.07 3.49
CA ALA A 109 1.55 0.84 4.60
C ALA A 109 1.41 1.94 5.68
N GLY A 110 0.43 2.84 5.53
CA GLY A 110 0.20 3.94 6.46
C GLY A 110 -0.40 3.46 7.77
N VAL A 111 0.07 4.05 8.87
CA VAL A 111 -0.47 3.80 10.21
C VAL A 111 -1.54 4.86 10.51
N ALA A 112 -2.70 4.43 10.98
CA ALA A 112 -3.75 5.34 11.39
C ALA A 112 -3.34 6.08 12.67
N VAL A 113 -3.44 7.40 12.65
CA VAL A 113 -3.21 8.24 13.84
C VAL A 113 -4.53 8.52 14.53
N HIS A 114 -4.61 8.12 15.80
CA HIS A 114 -5.77 8.28 16.68
C HIS A 114 -5.49 9.28 17.80
N GLY A 115 -6.50 9.53 18.65
CA GLY A 115 -6.32 10.33 19.87
C GLY A 115 -6.07 11.82 19.64
N TRP A 116 -6.59 12.36 18.52
CA TRP A 116 -6.50 13.80 18.24
C TRP A 116 -7.30 14.60 19.27
N GLN A 117 -6.65 15.60 19.86
CA GLN A 117 -7.24 16.47 20.88
C GLN A 117 -6.87 17.94 20.62
N PRO A 118 -7.66 18.92 21.07
CA PRO A 118 -7.25 20.31 20.97
C PRO A 118 -5.98 20.58 21.78
N VAL A 119 -5.10 21.45 21.26
CA VAL A 119 -3.92 21.91 21.99
C VAL A 119 -4.37 22.72 23.20
N ARG A 120 -3.89 22.34 24.40
CA ARG A 120 -4.18 23.01 25.68
C ARG A 120 -2.93 23.47 26.42
N ASP A 121 -1.75 23.03 25.99
CA ASP A 121 -0.47 23.44 26.56
C ASP A 121 -0.24 24.93 26.30
N SER A 122 -0.15 25.72 27.37
CA SER A 122 0.00 27.18 27.28
C SER A 122 1.28 27.58 26.55
N ALA A 123 2.40 26.88 26.77
CA ALA A 123 3.66 27.19 26.10
C ALA A 123 3.60 26.93 24.59
N VAL A 124 2.78 25.97 24.14
CA VAL A 124 2.51 25.77 22.72
C VAL A 124 1.56 26.86 22.19
N LEU A 125 0.47 27.16 22.91
CA LEU A 125 -0.50 28.17 22.50
C LEU A 125 0.11 29.57 22.37
N ASP A 126 1.06 29.92 23.23
CA ASP A 126 1.77 31.21 23.20
C ASP A 126 2.62 31.40 21.93
N ARG A 127 3.04 30.29 21.30
CA ARG A 127 3.79 30.28 20.04
C ARG A 127 2.87 30.32 18.81
N LEU A 128 1.57 30.13 18.98
CA LEU A 128 0.60 30.14 17.89
C LEU A 128 -0.01 31.54 17.72
N PRO A 129 -0.27 31.98 16.46
CA PRO A 129 -1.10 33.14 16.20
C PRO A 129 -2.46 32.98 16.89
N GLU A 130 -3.01 34.08 17.40
CA GLU A 130 -4.28 34.06 18.12
C GLU A 130 -5.40 33.41 17.29
N THR A 131 -5.42 33.67 15.98
CA THR A 131 -6.39 33.09 15.02
C THR A 131 -6.32 31.58 14.85
N ALA A 132 -5.21 30.94 15.26
CA ALA A 132 -5.03 29.49 15.23
C ALA A 132 -5.37 28.82 16.56
N ARG A 133 -5.39 29.57 17.68
CA ARG A 133 -5.68 29.02 19.01
C ARG A 133 -7.10 28.42 19.02
N GLY A 134 -7.23 27.23 19.62
CA GLY A 134 -8.48 26.46 19.62
C GLY A 134 -8.80 25.69 18.32
N ARG A 135 -8.09 25.96 17.21
CA ARG A 135 -8.26 25.23 15.93
C ARG A 135 -7.21 24.14 15.72
N VAL A 136 -6.06 24.24 16.39
CA VAL A 136 -4.99 23.24 16.28
C VAL A 136 -5.32 21.98 17.09
N ARG A 137 -5.16 20.82 16.44
CA ARG A 137 -5.25 19.49 17.05
C ARG A 137 -3.86 18.88 17.18
N VAL A 138 -3.68 18.05 18.20
CA VAL A 138 -2.45 17.32 18.48
C VAL A 138 -2.78 15.86 18.79
N ALA A 139 -1.90 14.96 18.37
CA ALA A 139 -1.94 13.54 18.71
C ALA A 139 -0.55 13.09 19.20
N VAL A 140 -0.52 12.18 20.18
CA VAL A 140 0.73 11.63 20.70
C VAL A 140 1.13 10.40 19.87
N LEU A 141 2.13 10.57 19.00
CA LEU A 141 2.55 9.54 18.03
C LEU A 141 3.34 8.40 18.67
N LYS A 142 4.27 8.70 19.59
CA LYS A 142 5.08 7.69 20.29
C LYS A 142 4.22 6.69 21.06
N GLY A 143 3.11 7.15 21.66
CA GLY A 143 2.15 6.29 22.36
C GLY A 143 1.39 5.33 21.44
N GLN A 144 1.46 5.54 20.13
CA GLN A 144 0.83 4.72 19.09
C GLN A 144 1.86 3.88 18.32
N GLY A 145 3.10 3.78 18.82
CA GLY A 145 4.18 3.04 18.17
C GLY A 145 4.81 3.74 16.96
N ILE A 146 4.39 4.97 16.65
CA ILE A 146 4.97 5.75 15.55
C ILE A 146 6.14 6.55 16.11
N THR A 147 7.36 6.05 15.88
CA THR A 147 8.61 6.61 16.41
C THR A 147 9.59 7.08 15.34
N ASP A 148 9.40 6.63 14.10
CA ASP A 148 10.16 7.08 12.94
C ASP A 148 9.27 7.98 12.08
N PHE A 149 9.70 9.22 11.89
CA PHE A 149 9.03 10.21 11.06
C PHE A 149 9.86 10.56 9.81
N GLY A 150 10.95 9.82 9.59
CA GLY A 150 11.98 10.14 8.62
C GLY A 150 12.65 11.50 8.92
N ARG A 151 13.33 12.03 7.90
CA ARG A 151 14.02 13.32 7.97
C ARG A 151 13.78 14.09 6.69
N ILE A 152 13.34 15.34 6.83
CA ILE A 152 13.28 16.27 5.71
C ILE A 152 14.72 16.47 5.22
N GLN A 153 14.97 16.07 3.98
CA GLN A 153 16.28 16.09 3.34
C GLN A 153 16.19 16.83 2.01
N VAL A 154 17.30 17.43 1.59
CA VAL A 154 17.37 18.05 0.27
C VAL A 154 17.20 16.97 -0.80
N ARG A 155 16.27 17.21 -1.72
CA ARG A 155 15.98 16.37 -2.88
C ARG A 155 16.22 17.18 -4.15
N GLY A 156 16.60 16.52 -5.24
CA GLY A 156 16.80 17.21 -6.52
C GLY A 156 17.56 16.41 -7.55
N PHE A 157 17.70 16.99 -8.73
CA PHE A 157 18.49 16.41 -9.82
C PHE A 157 19.95 16.22 -9.39
N ALA A 158 20.54 15.06 -9.72
CA ALA A 158 21.89 14.65 -9.36
C ALA A 158 22.20 14.54 -7.85
N LEU A 159 21.18 14.55 -6.99
CA LEU A 159 21.31 14.23 -5.57
C LEU A 159 20.88 12.78 -5.30
N PRO A 160 21.36 12.15 -4.20
CA PRO A 160 20.82 10.88 -3.74
C PRO A 160 19.29 10.95 -3.57
N ALA A 161 18.61 9.82 -3.71
CA ALA A 161 17.18 9.71 -3.43
C ALA A 161 16.97 9.22 -1.98
N PRO A 162 16.88 10.11 -0.98
CA PRO A 162 16.68 9.71 0.41
C PRO A 162 15.28 9.11 0.60
N VAL A 163 15.17 8.26 1.64
CA VAL A 163 13.88 7.79 2.15
C VAL A 163 12.98 8.98 2.46
N ALA A 164 11.72 8.90 2.03
CA ALA A 164 10.69 9.90 2.32
C ALA A 164 10.47 10.05 3.82
N GLU A 165 10.36 11.30 4.26
CA GLU A 165 9.79 11.66 5.54
C GLU A 165 8.32 11.21 5.63
N ALA A 166 7.79 11.18 6.86
CA ALA A 166 6.39 10.86 7.08
C ALA A 166 5.48 11.96 6.50
N GLU A 167 4.45 11.53 5.78
CA GLU A 167 3.37 12.37 5.28
C GLU A 167 2.09 12.10 6.09
N LEU A 168 1.29 13.15 6.29
CA LEU A 168 -0.01 13.03 6.93
C LEU A 168 -1.11 13.15 5.88
N PHE A 169 -2.05 12.20 5.90
CA PHE A 169 -3.24 12.24 5.06
C PHE A 169 -4.48 12.36 5.94
N TYR A 170 -5.43 13.18 5.51
CA TYR A 170 -6.74 13.33 6.13
C TYR A 170 -7.82 13.21 5.05
N ASP A 171 -8.81 12.33 5.24
CA ASP A 171 -9.83 12.02 4.23
C ASP A 171 -9.27 11.70 2.84
N ASP A 172 -8.20 10.90 2.80
CA ASP A 172 -7.45 10.51 1.60
C ASP A 172 -6.79 11.68 0.82
N GLU A 173 -6.74 12.88 1.41
CA GLU A 173 -6.01 14.04 0.89
C GLU A 173 -4.70 14.27 1.66
N PRO A 174 -3.58 14.54 0.97
CA PRO A 174 -2.32 14.87 1.63
C PRO A 174 -2.43 16.22 2.33
N MET A 175 -2.00 16.27 3.58
CA MET A 175 -1.90 17.52 4.34
C MET A 175 -0.59 18.25 4.01
N GLU A 176 -0.64 19.58 3.98
CA GLU A 176 0.55 20.40 3.78
C GLU A 176 1.37 20.48 5.07
N LEU A 177 2.67 20.19 4.96
CA LEU A 177 3.60 20.44 6.05
C LEU A 177 3.69 21.95 6.31
N ALA A 178 3.60 22.35 7.58
CA ALA A 178 3.75 23.74 7.97
C ALA A 178 5.09 24.29 7.50
N ARG A 179 5.06 25.36 6.70
CA ARG A 179 6.24 26.00 6.10
C ARG A 179 6.10 27.52 6.14
N TRP A 180 7.21 28.23 5.93
CA TRP A 180 7.20 29.67 5.74
C TRP A 180 8.02 30.09 4.52
N PRO A 181 7.53 31.01 3.67
CA PRO A 181 6.16 31.52 3.67
C PRO A 181 5.16 30.42 3.29
N ASN A 182 3.89 30.59 3.69
CA ASN A 182 2.82 29.66 3.32
C ASN A 182 2.65 29.59 1.79
N GLU A 183 2.93 30.70 1.10
CA GLU A 183 2.89 30.79 -0.37
C GLU A 183 4.17 31.41 -0.92
N GLY A 184 4.58 30.94 -2.10
CA GLY A 184 5.78 31.40 -2.78
C GLY A 184 7.08 31.08 -2.01
N PHE A 185 8.06 31.96 -2.14
CA PHE A 185 9.37 31.83 -1.53
C PHE A 185 9.75 33.13 -0.82
N ARG A 186 10.54 33.03 0.24
CA ARG A 186 11.23 34.22 0.78
C ARG A 186 12.27 34.64 -0.26
N GLY A 187 11.90 35.56 -1.14
CA GLY A 187 12.84 36.14 -2.10
C GLY A 187 14.08 36.68 -1.40
N LEU A 188 15.21 36.69 -2.11
CA LEU A 188 16.43 37.35 -1.66
C LEU A 188 16.13 38.84 -1.47
N ARG A 189 16.16 39.34 -0.23
CA ARG A 189 16.23 40.78 -0.01
C ARG A 189 17.63 41.24 -0.38
N ARG A 190 17.73 42.25 -1.25
CA ARG A 190 19.00 42.92 -1.56
C ARG A 190 19.65 43.33 -0.24
N VAL A 191 20.86 42.84 0.03
CA VAL A 191 21.68 43.32 1.14
C VAL A 191 22.07 44.75 0.78
N ILE A 192 21.46 45.72 1.45
CA ILE A 192 21.86 47.12 1.38
C ILE A 192 22.75 47.31 2.60
N GLU A 193 24.05 47.48 2.34
CA GLU A 193 25.19 47.73 3.24
C GLU A 193 26.14 46.53 3.47
N PRO A 194 27.42 46.67 3.08
CA PRO A 194 28.46 45.74 3.50
C PRO A 194 28.77 45.97 4.99
N THR A 195 28.68 44.91 5.79
CA THR A 195 29.19 44.90 7.16
C THR A 195 30.67 45.28 7.12
N ARG A 196 31.03 46.45 7.67
CA ARG A 196 32.44 46.75 7.97
C ARG A 196 32.88 45.81 9.10
N LEU A 197 33.94 45.06 8.83
CA LEU A 197 34.71 44.29 9.81
C LEU A 197 35.23 45.20 10.93
#